data_AF-A0A6H1ZUN1-F1
#
_entry.id   AF-A0A6H1ZUN1-F1
#
_cell.length_a   1.000
_cell.length_b   1.000
_cell.length_c   1.000
_cell.angle_alpha   90.00
_cell.angle_beta   90.00
_cell.angle_gamma   90.00
#
_symmetry.space_group_name_H-M   'P 1'
#
loop_
_entity.id
_entity.type
_entity.pdbx_description
1 polymer ?
#
loop_
_entity_poly.entity_id
_entity_poly.type
_entity_poly.pdbx_seq_one_letter_code
_entity_poly.pdbx_strand_id
1 'polypeptide(L)'
;MNELQDLITGLEGKIKGLQTDKEVFIRAQGMDIEAEKLRAEAQKINDAVADLKVQVGELQSGKIKAIAPVVSGMSAAMNAFLATGSATLQILEDGDFFIGWVNEAGQTVPYAGLSGSEKVMFDAALAKALGATVLCGEVAELDEARLEAVLEKYAASDLQIILSSCHPPKTVPAGWEVTLL
;
A
#
# COMPACT_ATOMS: atom_id res chain seq x y z
N MET A 1 82.24 24.73 -37.97
CA MET A 1 80.90 24.76 -38.62
C MET A 1 79.93 23.72 -38.04
N ASN A 2 80.41 22.54 -37.60
CA ASN A 2 79.55 21.50 -36.99
C ASN A 2 78.95 21.85 -35.61
N GLU A 3 79.69 22.53 -34.72
CA GLU A 3 79.20 22.80 -33.35
C GLU A 3 77.94 23.68 -33.29
N LEU A 4 77.78 24.60 -34.25
CA LEU A 4 76.60 25.45 -34.38
C LEU A 4 75.38 24.65 -34.88
N GLN A 5 75.60 23.68 -35.77
CA GLN A 5 74.57 22.78 -36.27
C GLN A 5 74.07 21.82 -35.19
N ASP A 6 74.98 21.28 -34.38
CA ASP A 6 74.63 20.43 -33.24
C ASP A 6 73.85 21.21 -32.18
N LEU A 7 74.23 22.48 -31.93
CA LEU A 7 73.51 23.36 -31.01
C LEU A 7 72.09 23.68 -31.50
N ILE A 8 71.93 23.97 -32.80
CA ILE A 8 70.63 24.22 -33.44
C ILE A 8 69.75 22.97 -33.31
N THR A 9 70.29 21.80 -33.64
CA THR A 9 69.55 20.51 -33.57
C THR A 9 69.12 20.19 -32.13
N GLY A 10 69.98 20.48 -31.14
CA GLY A 10 69.65 20.32 -29.72
C GLY A 10 68.55 21.27 -29.23
N LEU A 11 68.55 22.51 -29.72
CA LEU A 11 67.49 23.49 -29.42
C LEU A 11 66.16 23.12 -30.09
N GLU A 12 66.18 22.66 -31.34
CA GLU A 12 65.00 22.16 -32.05
C GLU A 12 64.37 20.96 -31.33
N GLY A 13 65.20 20.02 -30.84
CA GLY A 13 64.75 18.90 -30.03
C GLY A 13 64.08 19.33 -28.72
N LYS A 14 64.66 20.31 -28.02
CA LYS A 14 64.05 20.89 -26.81
C LYS A 14 62.72 21.59 -27.10
N ILE A 15 62.64 22.34 -28.20
CA ILE A 15 61.39 23.02 -28.60
C ILE A 15 60.30 21.98 -28.87
N LYS A 16 60.61 20.90 -29.58
CA LYS A 16 59.64 19.83 -29.87
C LYS A 16 59.18 19.09 -28.61
N GLY A 17 60.11 18.85 -27.66
CA GLY A 17 59.78 18.31 -26.33
C GLY A 17 58.81 19.21 -25.57
N LEU A 18 59.12 20.50 -25.46
CA LEU A 18 58.27 21.49 -24.80
C LEU A 18 56.89 21.65 -25.45
N GLN A 19 56.80 21.53 -26.77
CA GLN A 19 55.51 21.53 -27.48
C GLN A 19 54.66 20.30 -27.11
N THR A 20 55.29 19.13 -27.00
CA THR A 20 54.61 17.90 -26.59
C THR A 20 54.13 18.00 -25.14
N ASP A 21 54.99 18.48 -24.24
CA ASP A 21 54.64 18.67 -22.82
C ASP A 21 53.48 19.66 -22.66
N LYS A 22 53.47 20.74 -23.46
CA LYS A 22 52.37 21.70 -23.49
C LYS A 22 51.05 21.05 -23.90
N GLU A 23 51.05 20.20 -24.93
CA GLU A 23 49.83 19.50 -25.37
C GLU A 23 49.31 18.52 -24.30
N VAL A 24 50.21 17.79 -23.64
CA VAL A 24 49.84 16.89 -22.53
C VAL A 24 49.24 17.68 -21.37
N PHE A 25 49.85 18.82 -21.02
CA PHE A 25 49.37 19.67 -19.94
C PHE A 25 47.97 20.26 -20.23
N ILE A 26 47.72 20.68 -21.47
CA ILE A 26 46.39 21.16 -21.91
C ILE A 26 45.35 20.04 -21.80
N ARG A 27 45.68 18.81 -22.20
CA ARG A 27 44.77 17.66 -22.05
C ARG A 27 44.51 17.32 -20.59
N ALA A 28 45.53 17.32 -19.75
CA ALA A 28 45.39 17.07 -18.31
C ALA A 28 44.47 18.11 -17.66
N GLN A 29 44.66 19.41 -17.96
CA GLN A 29 43.74 20.47 -17.51
C GLN A 29 42.30 20.24 -17.98
N GLY A 30 42.10 19.81 -19.24
CA GLY A 30 40.77 19.48 -19.75
C GLY A 30 40.11 18.32 -18.99
N MET A 31 40.89 17.30 -18.61
CA MET A 31 40.41 16.17 -17.81
C MET A 31 40.06 16.59 -16.37
N ASP A 32 40.84 17.49 -15.76
CA ASP A 32 40.56 18.02 -14.43
C ASP A 32 39.25 18.80 -14.39
N ILE A 33 39.00 19.65 -15.40
CA ILE A 33 37.75 20.40 -15.54
C ILE A 33 36.56 19.44 -15.69
N GLU A 34 36.68 18.42 -16.54
CA GLU A 34 35.60 17.44 -16.73
C GLU A 34 35.37 16.59 -15.47
N ALA A 35 36.43 16.22 -14.74
CA ALA A 35 36.33 15.51 -13.48
C ALA A 35 35.62 16.35 -12.40
N GLU A 36 35.92 17.65 -12.31
CA GLU A 36 35.25 18.56 -11.38
C GLU A 36 33.77 18.74 -11.74
N LYS A 37 33.45 18.85 -13.04
CA LYS A 37 32.07 18.89 -13.53
C LYS A 37 31.30 17.61 -13.19
N LEU A 38 31.87 16.44 -13.46
CA LEU A 38 31.24 15.15 -13.14
C LEU A 38 31.04 14.97 -11.63
N ARG A 39 31.97 15.44 -10.79
CA ARG A 39 31.80 15.44 -9.33
C ARG A 39 30.65 16.34 -8.90
N ALA A 40 30.52 17.53 -9.50
CA ALA A 40 29.41 18.43 -9.22
C ALA A 40 28.06 17.85 -9.67
N GLU A 41 28.01 17.18 -10.82
CA GLU A 41 26.81 16.47 -11.30
C GLU A 41 26.45 15.29 -10.39
N ALA A 42 27.43 14.48 -9.99
CA ALA A 42 27.21 13.38 -9.05
C ALA A 42 26.67 13.87 -7.69
N GLN A 43 27.21 14.99 -7.18
CA GLN A 43 26.71 15.59 -5.95
C GLN A 43 25.26 16.07 -6.10
N LYS A 44 24.92 16.77 -7.20
CA LYS A 44 23.53 17.19 -7.47
C LYS A 44 22.56 16.01 -7.52
N ILE A 45 22.97 14.89 -8.13
CA ILE A 45 22.15 13.68 -8.18
C ILE A 45 21.96 13.10 -6.77
N ASN A 46 23.03 13.04 -5.95
CA ASN A 46 22.93 12.55 -4.58
C ASN A 46 21.99 13.41 -3.73
N ASP A 47 22.08 14.73 -3.86
CA ASP A 47 21.19 15.67 -3.16
C ASP A 47 19.73 15.45 -3.60
N ALA A 48 19.48 15.34 -4.92
CA ALA A 48 18.15 15.05 -5.44
C ALA A 48 17.60 13.70 -4.96
N VAL A 49 18.43 12.66 -4.86
CA VAL A 49 18.04 11.35 -4.32
C VAL A 49 17.68 11.46 -2.84
N ALA A 50 18.44 12.24 -2.05
CA ALA A 50 18.13 12.47 -0.65
C ALA A 50 16.77 13.17 -0.48
N ASP A 51 16.52 14.22 -1.26
CA ASP A 51 15.25 14.95 -1.27
C ASP A 51 14.08 14.05 -1.66
N LEU A 52 14.23 13.25 -2.71
CA LEU A 52 13.19 12.30 -3.16
C LEU A 52 12.89 11.24 -2.08
N LYS A 53 13.91 10.75 -1.36
CA LYS A 53 13.68 9.82 -0.24
C LYS A 53 12.87 10.46 0.88
N VAL A 54 13.13 11.71 1.20
CA VAL A 54 12.34 12.47 2.19
C VAL A 54 10.89 12.60 1.72
N GLN A 55 10.67 13.02 0.47
CA GLN A 55 9.32 13.15 -0.10
C GLN A 55 8.56 11.82 -0.11
N VAL A 56 9.21 10.71 -0.46
CA VAL A 56 8.59 9.37 -0.41
C VAL A 56 8.17 9.02 1.02
N GLY A 57 9.04 9.27 2.00
CA GLY A 57 8.71 9.03 3.42
C GLY A 57 7.54 9.89 3.91
N GLU A 58 7.50 11.15 3.52
CA GLU A 58 6.38 12.06 3.83
C GLU A 58 5.07 11.60 3.20
N LEU A 59 5.10 11.19 1.93
CA LEU A 59 3.93 10.67 1.22
C LEU A 59 3.42 9.35 1.83
N GLN A 60 4.32 8.44 2.19
CA GLN A 60 3.96 7.20 2.88
C GLN A 60 3.31 7.47 4.24
N SER A 61 3.90 8.37 5.04
CA SER A 61 3.32 8.80 6.32
C SER A 61 1.96 9.49 6.13
N GLY A 62 1.85 10.34 5.11
CA GLY A 62 0.61 11.01 4.73
C GLY A 62 -0.50 10.03 4.35
N LYS A 63 -0.18 9.02 3.52
CA LYS A 63 -1.11 7.94 3.15
C LYS A 63 -1.62 7.21 4.39
N ILE A 64 -0.72 6.79 5.29
CA ILE A 64 -1.11 6.04 6.50
C ILE A 64 -2.01 6.90 7.40
N LYS A 65 -1.64 8.17 7.64
CA LYS A 65 -2.43 9.11 8.45
C LYS A 65 -3.82 9.36 7.86
N ALA A 66 -3.92 9.45 6.54
CA ALA A 66 -5.20 9.67 5.87
C ALA A 66 -6.13 8.45 5.95
N ILE A 67 -5.58 7.24 5.88
CA ILE A 67 -6.37 6.00 5.81
C ILE A 67 -6.69 5.42 7.19
N ALA A 68 -5.84 5.62 8.20
CA ALA A 68 -6.02 5.06 9.54
C ALA A 68 -7.41 5.35 10.16
N PRO A 69 -7.96 6.58 10.08
CA PRO A 69 -9.32 6.85 10.59
C PRO A 69 -10.41 6.08 9.83
N VAL A 70 -10.24 5.91 8.52
CA VAL A 70 -11.19 5.16 7.68
C VAL A 70 -11.18 3.68 8.07
N VAL A 71 -10.00 3.07 8.21
CA VAL A 71 -9.84 1.67 8.63
C VAL A 71 -10.43 1.41 10.01
N SER A 72 -10.17 2.32 10.96
CA SER A 72 -10.72 2.25 12.31
C SER A 72 -12.25 2.42 12.30
N GLY A 73 -12.77 3.39 11.56
CA GLY A 73 -14.20 3.64 11.42
C GLY A 73 -14.94 2.47 10.75
N MET A 74 -14.36 1.90 9.70
CA MET A 74 -14.89 0.70 9.04
C MET A 74 -14.91 -0.49 9.99
N SER A 75 -13.81 -0.77 10.70
CA SER A 75 -13.77 -1.86 11.69
C SER A 75 -14.85 -1.69 12.76
N ALA A 76 -15.01 -0.48 13.29
CA ALA A 76 -16.03 -0.17 14.29
C ALA A 76 -17.46 -0.37 13.73
N ALA A 77 -17.73 0.12 12.53
CA ALA A 77 -19.03 -0.03 11.87
C ALA A 77 -19.35 -1.50 11.57
N MET A 78 -18.38 -2.28 11.08
CA MET A 78 -18.54 -3.71 10.86
C MET A 78 -18.83 -4.45 12.17
N ASN A 79 -18.05 -4.18 13.22
CA ASN A 79 -18.23 -4.82 14.54
C ASN A 79 -19.57 -4.45 15.19
N ALA A 80 -20.10 -3.26 14.91
CA ALA A 80 -21.43 -2.88 15.35
C ALA A 80 -22.54 -3.69 14.66
N PHE A 81 -22.29 -4.23 13.46
CA PHE A 81 -23.27 -4.95 12.63
C PHE A 81 -23.12 -6.49 12.67
N LEU A 82 -21.93 -7.01 13.01
CA LEU A 82 -21.71 -8.44 13.15
C LEU A 82 -22.47 -9.03 14.34
N ALA A 83 -23.11 -10.19 14.13
CA ALA A 83 -23.80 -10.93 15.17
C ALA A 83 -22.83 -11.72 16.07
N THR A 84 -21.75 -12.24 15.49
CA THR A 84 -20.70 -12.99 16.18
C THR A 84 -19.32 -12.57 15.69
N GLY A 85 -18.27 -12.89 16.47
CA GLY A 85 -16.89 -12.55 16.14
C GLY A 85 -16.62 -11.04 16.04
N SER A 86 -15.51 -10.68 15.41
CA SER A 86 -15.18 -9.28 15.12
C SER A 86 -14.32 -9.13 13.86
N ALA A 87 -14.65 -8.14 13.03
CA ALA A 87 -13.82 -7.69 11.92
C ALA A 87 -12.53 -7.02 12.44
N THR A 88 -11.44 -7.34 11.75
CA THR A 88 -10.11 -6.74 11.97
C THR A 88 -9.59 -6.22 10.65
N LEU A 89 -9.42 -4.90 10.57
CA LEU A 89 -8.76 -4.25 9.45
C LEU A 89 -7.51 -3.54 9.98
N GLN A 90 -6.35 -3.82 9.40
CA GLN A 90 -5.07 -3.30 9.86
C GLN A 90 -4.24 -2.80 8.68
N ILE A 91 -3.51 -1.72 8.90
CA ILE A 91 -2.48 -1.23 7.97
C ILE A 91 -1.17 -1.91 8.38
N LEU A 92 -0.54 -2.61 7.46
CA LEU A 92 0.74 -3.30 7.67
C LEU A 92 1.92 -2.30 7.54
N GLU A 93 3.10 -2.70 8.01
CA GLU A 93 4.29 -1.84 8.05
C GLU A 93 4.77 -1.39 6.66
N ASP A 94 4.54 -2.19 5.63
CA ASP A 94 4.80 -1.89 4.22
C ASP A 94 3.72 -1.01 3.57
N GLY A 95 2.64 -0.72 4.30
CA GLY A 95 1.49 0.04 3.82
C GLY A 95 0.47 -0.77 3.05
N ASP A 96 0.56 -2.10 3.08
CA ASP A 96 -0.51 -3.01 2.66
C ASP A 96 -1.63 -3.08 3.73
N PHE A 97 -2.72 -3.77 3.38
CA PHE A 97 -3.88 -3.90 4.24
C PHE A 97 -4.16 -5.36 4.56
N PHE A 98 -4.33 -5.63 5.85
CA PHE A 98 -4.90 -6.87 6.32
C PHE A 98 -6.40 -6.69 6.53
N ILE A 99 -7.19 -7.62 6.00
CA ILE A 99 -8.63 -7.72 6.22
C ILE A 99 -8.93 -9.14 6.69
N GLY A 100 -9.56 -9.24 7.86
CA GLY A 100 -9.88 -10.53 8.44
C GLY A 100 -10.93 -10.47 9.52
N TRP A 101 -11.13 -11.62 10.14
CA TRP A 101 -12.13 -11.88 11.17
C TRP A 101 -11.44 -12.53 12.38
N VAL A 102 -11.80 -12.11 13.57
CA VAL A 102 -11.46 -12.80 14.82
C VAL A 102 -12.67 -13.63 15.23
N ASN A 103 -12.53 -14.96 15.17
CA ASN A 103 -13.63 -15.87 15.46
C ASN A 103 -13.91 -15.97 16.96
N GLU A 104 -14.96 -16.68 17.36
CA GLU A 104 -15.34 -16.83 18.76
C GLU A 104 -14.27 -17.55 19.61
N ALA A 105 -13.39 -18.32 18.96
CA ALA A 105 -12.22 -18.94 19.60
C ALA A 105 -11.03 -17.96 19.75
N GLY A 106 -11.18 -16.70 19.34
CA GLY A 106 -10.14 -15.68 19.37
C GLY A 106 -9.09 -15.79 18.26
N GLN A 107 -9.30 -16.68 17.28
CA GLN A 107 -8.36 -16.88 16.18
C GLN A 107 -8.61 -15.84 15.09
N THR A 108 -7.53 -15.22 14.63
CA THR A 108 -7.57 -14.32 13.48
C THR A 108 -7.47 -15.12 12.18
N VAL A 109 -8.48 -15.00 11.34
CA VAL A 109 -8.57 -15.66 10.03
C VAL A 109 -8.61 -14.59 8.94
N PRO A 110 -7.74 -14.66 7.92
CA PRO A 110 -7.82 -13.73 6.79
C PRO A 110 -9.12 -13.94 6.02
N TYR A 111 -9.64 -12.88 5.38
CA TYR A 111 -10.89 -12.96 4.60
C TYR A 111 -10.94 -14.15 3.62
N ALA A 112 -9.82 -14.43 2.94
CA ALA A 112 -9.71 -15.55 2.00
C ALA A 112 -9.97 -16.92 2.65
N GLY A 113 -9.62 -17.07 3.94
CA GLY A 113 -9.75 -18.30 4.71
C GLY A 113 -11.06 -18.46 5.48
N LEU A 114 -11.98 -17.49 5.39
CA LEU A 114 -13.28 -17.59 6.03
C LEU A 114 -14.13 -18.71 5.42
N SER A 115 -14.88 -19.41 6.28
CA SER A 115 -15.92 -20.34 5.86
C SER A 115 -17.07 -19.62 5.14
N GLY A 116 -17.92 -20.35 4.42
CA GLY A 116 -19.07 -19.77 3.71
C GLY A 116 -19.97 -18.94 4.64
N SER A 117 -20.33 -19.52 5.80
CA SER A 117 -21.12 -18.85 6.82
C SER A 117 -20.49 -17.56 7.36
N GLU A 118 -19.17 -17.55 7.60
CA GLU A 118 -18.45 -16.37 8.08
C GLU A 118 -18.37 -15.29 7.00
N LYS A 119 -18.15 -15.67 5.73
CA LYS A 119 -18.12 -14.72 4.60
C LYS A 119 -19.45 -14.00 4.44
N VAL A 120 -20.57 -14.72 4.49
CA VAL A 120 -21.91 -14.12 4.36
C VAL A 120 -22.12 -13.00 5.40
N MET A 121 -21.76 -13.25 6.66
CA MET A 121 -21.87 -12.24 7.72
C MET A 121 -20.86 -11.11 7.54
N PHE A 122 -19.63 -11.44 7.13
CA PHE A 122 -18.55 -10.47 6.95
C PHE A 122 -18.86 -9.49 5.82
N ASP A 123 -19.29 -10.01 4.67
CA ASP A 123 -19.62 -9.23 3.48
C ASP A 123 -20.82 -8.31 3.74
N ALA A 124 -21.80 -8.80 4.49
CA ALA A 124 -22.94 -8.00 4.93
C ALA A 124 -22.51 -6.83 5.84
N ALA A 125 -21.66 -7.10 6.83
CA ALA A 125 -21.10 -6.07 7.69
C ALA A 125 -20.21 -5.09 6.93
N LEU A 126 -19.42 -5.57 5.97
CA LEU A 126 -18.57 -4.75 5.11
C LEU A 126 -19.43 -3.84 4.23
N ALA A 127 -20.49 -4.37 3.61
CA ALA A 127 -21.43 -3.58 2.82
C ALA A 127 -22.07 -2.46 3.67
N LYS A 128 -22.51 -2.77 4.90
CA LYS A 128 -23.01 -1.75 5.83
C LYS A 128 -21.96 -0.69 6.14
N ALA A 129 -20.73 -1.10 6.46
CA ALA A 129 -19.64 -0.18 6.78
C ALA A 129 -19.24 0.72 5.59
N LEU A 130 -19.43 0.24 4.36
CA LEU A 130 -19.26 1.01 3.13
C LEU A 130 -20.45 1.93 2.81
N GLY A 131 -21.50 1.92 3.64
CA GLY A 131 -22.65 2.81 3.51
C GLY A 131 -23.78 2.25 2.64
N ALA A 132 -23.89 0.93 2.48
CA ALA A 132 -25.06 0.33 1.86
C ALA A 132 -26.33 0.75 2.60
N THR A 133 -27.41 0.99 1.86
CA THR A 133 -28.76 1.27 2.40
C THR A 133 -29.72 0.10 2.23
N VAL A 134 -29.40 -0.80 1.29
CA VAL A 134 -30.14 -2.02 1.00
C VAL A 134 -29.15 -3.19 1.00
N LEU A 135 -29.53 -4.28 1.66
CA LEU A 135 -28.76 -5.52 1.71
C LEU A 135 -29.59 -6.67 1.17
N CYS A 136 -29.12 -7.29 0.09
CA CYS A 136 -29.73 -8.49 -0.49
C CYS A 136 -28.71 -9.63 -0.41
N GLY A 137 -29.06 -10.72 0.27
CA GLY A 137 -28.11 -11.80 0.53
C GLY A 137 -28.73 -13.19 0.44
N GLU A 138 -27.99 -14.12 -0.14
CA GLU A 138 -28.26 -15.55 0.02
C GLU A 138 -27.50 -16.05 1.27
N VAL A 139 -28.25 -16.57 2.24
CA VAL A 139 -27.76 -16.98 3.56
C VAL A 139 -27.96 -18.48 3.79
N ALA A 140 -27.97 -19.27 2.72
CA ALA A 140 -28.11 -20.72 2.76
C ALA A 140 -27.00 -21.43 3.55
N GLU A 141 -25.82 -20.80 3.67
CA GLU A 141 -24.68 -21.30 4.43
C GLU A 141 -24.81 -21.09 5.95
N LEU A 142 -25.81 -20.34 6.42
CA LEU A 142 -26.03 -20.13 7.84
C LEU A 142 -26.88 -21.26 8.41
N ASP A 143 -26.38 -21.91 9.46
CA ASP A 143 -27.21 -22.77 10.29
C ASP A 143 -28.32 -21.96 10.98
N GLU A 144 -29.30 -22.68 11.52
CA GLU A 144 -30.49 -22.09 12.14
C GLU A 144 -30.15 -21.12 13.29
N ALA A 145 -29.16 -21.44 14.12
CA ALA A 145 -28.78 -20.61 15.26
C ALA A 145 -28.09 -19.31 14.81
N ARG A 146 -27.21 -19.39 13.80
CA ARG A 146 -26.54 -18.23 13.21
C ARG A 146 -27.50 -17.36 12.44
N LEU A 147 -28.45 -17.96 11.72
CA LEU A 147 -29.50 -17.23 11.01
C LEU A 147 -30.32 -16.40 11.99
N GLU A 148 -30.74 -16.96 13.13
CA GLU A 148 -31.47 -16.23 14.16
C GLU A 148 -30.69 -15.07 14.74
N ALA A 149 -29.42 -15.29 15.11
CA ALA A 149 -28.56 -14.24 15.63
C ALA A 149 -28.36 -13.10 14.62
N VAL A 150 -28.21 -13.44 13.34
CA VAL A 150 -28.12 -12.46 12.25
C VAL A 150 -29.42 -11.67 12.09
N LEU A 151 -30.57 -12.33 12.08
CA LEU A 151 -31.88 -11.66 11.97
C LEU A 151 -32.12 -10.69 13.14
N GLU A 152 -31.84 -11.11 14.37
CA GLU A 152 -31.98 -10.25 15.56
C GLU A 152 -31.07 -9.02 15.46
N LYS A 153 -29.81 -9.24 15.07
CA LYS A 153 -28.84 -8.15 14.89
C LYS A 153 -29.28 -7.17 13.81
N TYR A 154 -29.81 -7.67 12.71
CA TYR A 154 -30.23 -6.90 11.55
C TYR A 154 -31.54 -6.14 11.78
N ALA A 155 -32.43 -6.67 12.62
CA ALA A 155 -33.67 -6.00 13.00
C ALA A 155 -33.43 -4.66 13.72
N ALA A 156 -32.28 -4.49 14.38
CA ALA A 156 -31.89 -3.22 15.00
C ALA A 156 -31.27 -2.21 14.03
N SER A 157 -31.10 -2.59 12.75
CA SER A 157 -30.46 -1.74 11.75
C SER A 157 -31.44 -0.84 11.00
N ASP A 158 -30.91 0.23 10.43
CA ASP A 158 -31.59 1.18 9.54
C ASP A 158 -31.59 0.74 8.06
N LEU A 159 -31.19 -0.49 7.76
CA LEU A 159 -31.14 -1.01 6.40
C LEU A 159 -32.47 -1.62 5.95
N GLN A 160 -32.73 -1.56 4.65
CA GLN A 160 -33.67 -2.48 4.02
C GLN A 160 -32.94 -3.81 3.75
N ILE A 161 -33.47 -4.92 4.24
CA ILE A 161 -32.79 -6.21 4.17
C ILE A 161 -33.69 -7.26 3.52
N ILE A 162 -33.14 -7.99 2.55
CA ILE A 162 -33.79 -9.11 1.85
C ILE A 162 -32.85 -10.31 1.93
N LEU A 163 -33.26 -11.36 2.64
CA LEU A 163 -32.48 -12.59 2.78
C LEU A 163 -33.20 -13.78 2.17
N SER A 164 -32.46 -14.60 1.43
CA SER A 164 -32.92 -15.90 0.94
C SER A 164 -32.19 -17.00 1.69
N SER A 165 -32.91 -17.95 2.28
CA SER A 165 -32.34 -19.11 2.95
C SER A 165 -33.10 -20.40 2.62
N CYS A 166 -32.39 -21.52 2.66
CA CYS A 166 -32.99 -22.85 2.58
C CYS A 166 -33.42 -23.38 3.97
N HIS A 167 -33.08 -22.67 5.05
CA HIS A 167 -33.43 -23.03 6.41
C HIS A 167 -34.53 -22.08 6.93
N PRO A 168 -35.67 -22.60 7.39
CA PRO A 168 -36.68 -21.76 8.03
C PRO A 168 -36.18 -21.30 9.41
N PRO A 169 -36.20 -19.99 9.73
CA PRO A 169 -35.85 -19.52 11.07
C PRO A 169 -36.93 -19.95 12.07
N LYS A 170 -36.57 -20.34 13.31
CA LYS A 170 -37.61 -20.65 14.33
C LYS A 170 -38.31 -19.39 14.80
N THR A 171 -37.56 -18.29 14.83
CA THR A 171 -38.05 -16.99 15.26
C THR A 171 -37.76 -15.94 14.20
N VAL A 172 -38.74 -15.07 13.97
CA VAL A 172 -38.66 -13.97 13.02
C VAL A 172 -38.85 -12.69 13.80
N PRO A 173 -37.90 -11.74 13.77
CA PRO A 173 -38.05 -10.48 14.48
C PRO A 173 -39.27 -9.70 14.02
N ALA A 174 -39.85 -8.89 14.89
CA ALA A 174 -41.01 -8.08 14.56
C ALA A 174 -40.73 -7.16 13.36
N GLY A 175 -41.70 -7.04 12.44
CA GLY A 175 -41.59 -6.21 11.25
C GLY A 175 -40.97 -6.89 10.03
N TRP A 176 -40.47 -8.12 10.16
CA TRP A 176 -40.01 -8.93 9.03
C TRP A 176 -41.17 -9.68 8.37
N GLU A 177 -41.15 -9.72 7.04
CA GLU A 177 -42.09 -10.52 6.25
C GLU A 177 -41.38 -11.78 5.73
N VAL A 178 -42.01 -12.94 5.89
CA VAL A 178 -41.49 -14.22 5.39
C VAL A 178 -42.37 -14.70 4.24
N THR A 179 -41.75 -14.93 3.09
CA THR A 179 -42.40 -15.53 1.92
C THR A 179 -41.81 -16.91 1.68
N LEU A 180 -42.65 -17.93 1.67
CA LEU A 180 -42.26 -19.28 1.26
C LEU A 180 -42.44 -19.38 -0.26
N LEU A 181 -41.34 -19.65 -0.97
CA LEU A 181 -41.30 -19.87 -2.42
C LEU A 181 -41.44 -21.35 -2.78
#